data_AF-A0A285H784-F1
#
_entry.id   AF-A0A285H784-F1
#
_cell.length_a   1.000
_cell.length_b   1.000
_cell.length_c   1.000
_cell.angle_alpha   90.00
_cell.angle_beta   90.00
_cell.angle_gamma   90.00
#
_symmetry.space_group_name_H-M   'P 1'
#
loop_
_entity.id
_entity.type
_entity.pdbx_description
1 polymer ?
#
loop_
_entity_poly.entity_id
_entity_poly.type
_entity_poly.pdbx_seq_one_letter_code
_entity_poly.pdbx_strand_id
1 'polypeptide(L)'
;MKIWHKVVFGIVLVLLLSLLPGCSSGSDGGITKEEYTLTISVEGAGSVVPSAGTHTYHKGETVTLTAETEEGYIVEWKGASPIENNSFKAKVLMDKDRGVTVIFNKSHQEVVNSESELLEAINDESVNTIILGSDIKVSSDITLTRIADLNLNSKTLTANLSIGTSEAPIEGFGRLVISEGTIDGDLTVNAPEAEIDNKAAITGRTIIEDVSSNSFYNSGILSDVSIEDKTGCSFNNRPGSKVSSITIEADAINIIIENDGSTLEDITVKAEGTKVKNKNNTIIKGKVIIEGGDTELENEDSQINEVNVDAKNIKVRNNQNTEVTKVNVGESAKDTSIENSGSIEEVVVNDKVKDSTTVINEGNGDVTGSCDVEELKIIGRLEVERLIGESTPLPTLENEGKQIDWIEAYQLNSDGSREKIAGWEVPESKKVSRDQVGTVVYIGQISLNENVTKTLEFKLITLEGVSIPGLELEDGPAKVSNITATVSSRDVELVWTEVEDVVYYFVYRSNGTSYKTAKRVNVVDERSYQDKSLEKGTYYYWIEAYNSNGLASEISDRVEVNIN
;
A
#
# COMPACT_ATOMS: atom_id res chain seq x y z
N MET A 1 -19.89 48.82 33.68
CA MET A 1 -20.82 48.39 34.75
C MET A 1 -20.38 46.99 35.17
N LYS A 2 -19.91 46.84 36.41
CA LYS A 2 -19.37 45.60 36.99
C LYS A 2 -20.43 44.49 37.00
N ILE A 3 -20.08 43.28 36.55
CA ILE A 3 -20.53 42.03 37.18
C ILE A 3 -19.40 40.98 37.06
N TRP A 4 -18.75 40.69 38.19
CA TRP A 4 -17.92 39.50 38.39
C TRP A 4 -18.81 38.26 38.37
N HIS A 5 -18.46 37.22 37.62
CA HIS A 5 -18.94 35.86 37.87
C HIS A 5 -17.76 34.97 38.26
N LYS A 6 -17.98 34.29 39.38
CA LYS A 6 -17.01 33.54 40.18
C LYS A 6 -16.67 32.23 39.49
N VAL A 7 -15.37 31.93 39.43
CA VAL A 7 -14.85 30.59 39.14
C VAL A 7 -15.22 29.68 40.32
N VAL A 8 -15.96 28.60 40.02
CA VAL A 8 -16.27 27.53 40.96
C VAL A 8 -15.16 26.49 40.83
N PHE A 9 -14.21 26.48 41.77
CA PHE A 9 -13.27 25.37 41.92
C PHE A 9 -14.03 24.19 42.54
N GLY A 10 -14.28 23.15 41.74
CA GLY A 10 -14.82 21.89 42.22
C GLY A 10 -13.77 21.13 43.02
N ILE A 11 -13.97 21.03 44.34
CA ILE A 11 -13.21 20.16 45.22
C ILE A 11 -13.65 18.72 44.93
N VAL A 12 -12.78 17.92 44.29
CA VAL A 12 -12.94 16.46 44.21
C VAL A 12 -12.39 15.86 45.50
N LEU A 13 -13.31 15.42 46.36
CA LEU A 13 -13.03 14.70 47.60
C LEU A 13 -12.61 13.26 47.27
N VAL A 14 -11.32 12.94 47.37
CA VAL A 14 -10.83 11.55 47.30
C VAL A 14 -10.71 11.00 48.72
N LEU A 15 -11.49 9.94 48.98
CA LEU A 15 -11.48 9.15 50.21
C LEU A 15 -10.09 8.56 50.47
N LEU A 16 -9.41 9.08 51.49
CA LEU A 16 -8.26 8.43 52.12
C LEU A 16 -8.77 7.24 52.94
N LEU A 17 -8.56 6.02 52.44
CA LEU A 17 -8.71 4.80 53.24
C LEU A 17 -7.55 4.74 54.23
N SER A 18 -7.83 5.01 55.51
CA SER A 18 -6.88 4.82 56.61
C SER A 18 -6.80 3.35 56.99
N LEU A 19 -5.58 2.81 56.95
CA LEU A 19 -5.22 1.50 57.48
C LEU A 19 -5.36 1.49 59.01
N LEU A 20 -6.09 0.51 59.54
CA LEU A 20 -5.90 -0.01 60.90
C LEU A 20 -5.42 -1.47 60.80
N PRO A 21 -4.42 -1.88 61.60
CA PRO A 21 -3.89 -3.24 61.56
C PRO A 21 -4.81 -4.22 62.29
N GLY A 22 -5.53 -5.03 61.52
CA GLY A 22 -6.20 -6.25 61.98
C GLY A 22 -5.30 -7.45 61.79
N CYS A 23 -4.66 -7.89 62.87
CA CYS A 23 -3.86 -9.11 62.92
C CYS A 23 -4.76 -10.35 62.70
N SER A 24 -4.45 -11.18 61.70
CA SER A 24 -4.92 -12.56 61.62
C SER A 24 -3.87 -13.38 60.87
N SER A 25 -3.26 -14.30 61.60
CA SER A 25 -2.26 -15.27 61.18
C SER A 25 -2.78 -16.20 60.07
N GLY A 26 -2.15 -16.13 58.91
CA GLY A 26 -2.21 -17.13 57.85
C GLY A 26 -0.90 -17.07 57.08
N SER A 27 -0.08 -18.10 57.21
CA SER A 27 1.14 -18.29 56.42
C SER A 27 0.74 -18.54 54.96
N ASP A 28 0.76 -17.49 54.16
CA ASP A 28 0.81 -17.58 52.71
C ASP A 28 2.14 -16.97 52.26
N GLY A 29 2.82 -17.65 51.34
CA GLY A 29 4.12 -17.23 50.83
C GLY A 29 3.97 -15.92 50.09
N GLY A 30 4.16 -14.80 50.78
CA GLY A 30 4.08 -13.47 50.22
C GLY A 30 5.11 -13.31 49.10
N ILE A 31 4.67 -13.49 47.86
CA ILE A 31 5.40 -13.03 46.69
C ILE A 31 5.39 -11.51 46.80
N THR A 32 6.46 -10.92 47.35
CA THR A 32 6.69 -9.48 47.25
C THR A 32 6.79 -9.17 45.76
N LYS A 33 5.72 -8.61 45.19
CA LYS A 33 5.70 -8.21 43.79
C LYS A 33 6.74 -7.09 43.64
N GLU A 34 7.73 -7.31 42.78
CA GLU A 34 8.79 -6.34 42.51
C GLU A 34 8.18 -4.97 42.18
N GLU A 35 8.71 -3.89 42.75
CA GLU A 35 8.19 -2.52 42.60
C GLU A 35 9.21 -1.65 41.88
N TYR A 36 8.71 -0.68 41.11
CA TYR A 36 9.51 0.33 40.42
C TYR A 36 8.98 1.74 40.68
N THR A 37 9.88 2.70 40.56
CA THR A 37 9.62 4.11 40.83
C THR A 37 9.33 4.87 39.54
N LEU A 38 8.26 5.65 39.51
CA LEU A 38 7.97 6.64 38.48
C LEU A 38 8.18 8.04 39.05
N THR A 39 9.14 8.79 38.51
CA THR A 39 9.34 10.20 38.85
C THR A 39 8.72 11.08 37.78
N ILE A 40 7.77 11.94 38.17
CA ILE A 40 7.05 12.85 37.28
C ILE A 40 7.49 14.29 37.59
N SER A 41 7.97 14.99 36.58
CA SER A 41 8.36 16.41 36.64
C SER A 41 7.45 17.25 35.74
N VAL A 42 7.24 18.53 36.06
CA VAL A 42 6.44 19.47 35.26
C VAL A 42 7.25 20.74 34.99
N GLU A 43 7.23 21.20 33.73
CA GLU A 43 7.77 22.48 33.27
C GLU A 43 6.63 23.28 32.61
N GLY A 44 6.60 24.61 32.76
CA GLY A 44 5.53 25.45 32.19
C GLY A 44 4.25 25.54 33.05
N ALA A 45 3.17 26.06 32.45
CA ALA A 45 1.92 26.34 33.16
C ALA A 45 0.83 25.27 32.90
N GLY A 46 0.96 24.14 33.61
CA GLY A 46 -0.05 23.09 33.64
C GLY A 46 0.18 22.09 34.78
N SER A 47 -0.63 21.05 34.82
CA SER A 47 -0.56 19.99 35.82
C SER A 47 -0.75 18.61 35.19
N VAL A 48 -0.29 17.58 35.89
CA VAL A 48 -0.42 16.18 35.45
C VAL A 48 -1.13 15.36 36.52
N VAL A 49 -1.87 14.35 36.11
CA VAL A 49 -2.48 13.33 36.97
C VAL A 49 -1.92 11.96 36.57
N PRO A 50 -1.27 11.21 37.48
CA PRO A 50 -0.91 11.55 38.86
C PRO A 50 -0.01 12.78 38.97
N SER A 51 -0.10 13.51 40.09
CA SER A 51 0.64 14.76 40.31
C SER A 51 2.15 14.60 40.17
N ALA A 52 2.84 15.66 39.79
CA ALA A 52 4.30 15.72 39.81
C ALA A 52 4.85 15.23 41.17
N GLY A 53 5.94 14.48 41.13
CA GLY A 53 6.54 13.80 42.27
C GLY A 53 6.88 12.35 41.98
N THR A 54 7.25 11.63 43.03
CA THR A 54 7.69 10.23 42.95
C THR A 54 6.56 9.31 43.40
N HIS A 55 6.27 8.30 42.58
CA HIS A 55 5.23 7.29 42.81
C HIS A 55 5.81 5.88 42.66
N THR A 56 5.26 4.91 43.37
CA THR A 56 5.71 3.51 43.32
C THR A 56 4.59 2.64 42.74
N TYR A 57 4.97 1.76 41.81
CA TYR A 57 4.06 0.87 41.09
C TYR A 57 4.62 -0.53 41.05
N HIS A 58 3.76 -1.53 40.91
CA HIS A 58 4.24 -2.90 40.77
C HIS A 58 4.74 -3.18 39.35
N LYS A 59 5.71 -4.10 39.23
CA LYS A 59 6.24 -4.56 37.96
C LYS A 59 5.13 -5.03 37.01
N GLY A 60 5.18 -4.52 35.78
CA GLY A 60 4.23 -4.80 34.71
C GLY A 60 2.96 -3.94 34.72
N GLU A 61 2.82 -3.01 35.68
CA GLU A 61 1.71 -2.06 35.66
C GLU A 61 1.89 -1.00 34.58
N THR A 62 0.77 -0.60 33.96
CA THR A 62 0.73 0.50 33.00
C THR A 62 0.08 1.72 33.67
N VAL A 63 0.84 2.78 33.84
CA VAL A 63 0.38 4.03 34.46
C VAL A 63 -0.09 4.98 33.37
N THR A 64 -1.30 5.53 33.49
CA THR A 64 -1.80 6.57 32.58
C THR A 64 -1.59 7.94 33.21
N LEU A 65 -0.81 8.78 32.54
CA LEU A 65 -0.59 10.19 32.86
C LEU A 65 -1.56 11.03 32.03
N THR A 66 -2.23 12.00 32.64
CA THR A 66 -3.12 12.95 31.97
C THR A 66 -2.68 14.37 32.27
N ALA A 67 -2.40 15.17 31.24
CA ALA A 67 -2.05 16.57 31.37
C ALA A 67 -3.31 17.45 31.36
N GLU A 68 -3.30 18.47 32.20
CA GLU A 68 -4.37 19.46 32.37
C GLU A 68 -3.75 20.86 32.25
N THR A 69 -4.32 21.71 31.41
CA THR A 69 -3.83 23.07 31.16
C THR A 69 -4.96 23.96 30.65
N GLU A 70 -4.71 25.27 30.57
CA GLU A 70 -5.65 26.23 29.99
C GLU A 70 -5.69 26.10 28.45
N GLU A 71 -6.72 26.67 27.82
CA GLU A 71 -6.82 26.71 26.36
C GLU A 71 -5.60 27.44 25.76
N GLY A 72 -5.06 26.90 24.67
CA GLY A 72 -3.88 27.46 24.02
C GLY A 72 -2.56 27.04 24.64
N TYR A 73 -2.48 25.93 25.39
CA TYR A 73 -1.22 25.29 25.76
C TYR A 73 -1.02 23.96 25.02
N ILE A 74 0.23 23.73 24.61
CA ILE A 74 0.74 22.51 24.00
C ILE A 74 1.48 21.74 25.09
N VAL A 75 1.28 20.42 25.15
CA VAL A 75 1.88 19.54 26.16
C VAL A 75 2.91 18.62 25.48
N GLU A 76 4.13 18.64 26.00
CA GLU A 76 5.23 17.78 25.57
C GLU A 76 5.61 16.80 26.69
N TRP A 77 5.95 15.57 26.35
CA TRP A 77 6.38 14.54 27.31
C TRP A 77 7.81 14.10 26.99
N LYS A 78 8.76 14.27 27.91
CA LYS A 78 10.14 13.78 27.79
C LYS A 78 10.43 12.66 28.79
N GLY A 79 11.39 11.80 28.45
CA GLY A 79 11.86 10.73 29.34
C GLY A 79 11.34 9.36 28.93
N ALA A 80 10.69 8.63 29.85
CA ALA A 80 10.25 7.26 29.59
C ALA A 80 9.29 7.22 28.38
N SER A 81 9.72 6.56 27.30
CA SER A 81 8.95 6.39 26.07
C SER A 81 7.57 5.83 26.38
N PRO A 82 6.48 6.58 26.12
CA PRO A 82 5.14 6.11 26.36
C PRO A 82 4.82 4.91 25.46
N ILE A 83 4.12 3.91 25.99
CA ILE A 83 3.66 2.75 25.19
C ILE A 83 2.45 3.12 24.30
N GLU A 84 1.74 4.19 24.65
CA GLU A 84 0.71 4.87 23.84
C GLU A 84 0.70 6.35 24.24
N ASN A 85 0.61 7.26 23.26
CA ASN A 85 0.60 8.71 23.49
C ASN A 85 -0.46 9.41 22.65
N ASN A 86 -1.14 10.39 23.24
CA ASN A 86 -1.82 11.46 22.53
C ASN A 86 -1.53 12.79 23.23
N SER A 87 -2.01 13.88 22.64
CA SER A 87 -1.66 15.24 23.03
C SER A 87 -1.77 15.59 24.52
N PHE A 88 -2.65 14.93 25.27
CA PHE A 88 -2.85 15.19 26.70
C PHE A 88 -2.76 13.93 27.57
N LYS A 89 -2.40 12.77 27.00
CA LYS A 89 -2.33 11.50 27.74
C LYS A 89 -1.16 10.63 27.30
N ALA A 90 -0.40 10.14 28.27
CA ALA A 90 0.70 9.20 28.06
C ALA A 90 0.52 7.93 28.91
N LYS A 91 0.84 6.75 28.36
CA LYS A 91 0.89 5.48 29.13
C LYS A 91 2.32 5.04 29.33
N VAL A 92 2.71 4.67 30.56
CA VAL A 92 4.08 4.24 30.92
C VAL A 92 4.05 2.82 31.48
N LEU A 93 4.87 1.91 30.93
CA LEU A 93 5.06 0.56 31.47
C LEU A 93 6.08 0.60 32.61
N MET A 94 5.71 0.06 33.76
CA MET A 94 6.58 -0.04 34.94
C MET A 94 7.32 -1.38 34.92
N ASP A 95 8.38 -1.47 34.13
CA ASP A 95 9.29 -2.62 33.98
C ASP A 95 10.70 -2.38 34.56
N LYS A 96 10.97 -1.13 34.94
CA LYS A 96 12.15 -0.61 35.67
C LYS A 96 11.78 0.77 36.24
N ASP A 97 12.69 1.40 36.97
CA ASP A 97 12.52 2.81 37.35
C ASP A 97 12.43 3.71 36.11
N ARG A 98 11.48 4.64 36.12
CA ARG A 98 11.15 5.54 35.00
C ARG A 98 11.11 7.00 35.47
N GLY A 99 11.49 7.90 34.58
CA GLY A 99 11.34 9.35 34.78
C GLY A 99 10.60 9.96 33.59
N VAL A 100 9.60 10.81 33.86
CA VAL A 100 8.82 11.52 32.85
C VAL A 100 8.78 13.01 33.21
N THR A 101 9.09 13.87 32.25
CA THR A 101 8.92 15.33 32.37
C THR A 101 7.81 15.77 31.44
N VAL A 102 6.82 16.50 31.95
CA VAL A 102 5.71 17.08 31.19
C VAL A 102 5.97 18.58 31.02
N ILE A 103 5.99 19.08 29.80
CA ILE A 103 6.33 20.46 29.47
C ILE A 103 5.10 21.14 28.86
N PHE A 104 4.64 22.25 29.45
CA PHE A 104 3.48 23.02 29.01
C PHE A 104 3.93 24.32 28.33
N ASN A 105 3.88 24.35 27.00
CA ASN A 105 4.25 25.49 26.18
C ASN A 105 3.01 26.27 25.76
N LYS A 106 3.01 27.60 25.89
CA LYS A 106 1.88 28.42 25.44
C LYS A 106 1.88 28.49 23.91
N SER A 107 0.81 28.04 23.26
CA SER A 107 0.54 28.35 21.86
C SER A 107 0.28 29.85 21.74
N HIS A 108 1.13 30.53 20.98
CA HIS A 108 0.98 31.94 20.64
C HIS A 108 0.64 32.00 19.15
N GLN A 109 -0.57 32.48 18.87
CA GLN A 109 -1.04 32.73 17.54
C GLN A 109 -1.04 34.22 17.26
N GLU A 110 -0.52 34.64 16.12
CA GLU A 110 -0.44 36.06 15.74
C GLU A 110 -1.25 36.32 14.47
N VAL A 111 -2.11 37.34 14.48
CA VAL A 111 -2.90 37.74 13.31
C VAL A 111 -2.20 38.90 12.61
N VAL A 112 -1.82 38.71 11.35
CA VAL A 112 -1.04 39.69 10.58
C VAL A 112 -1.86 40.25 9.41
N ASN A 113 -1.80 41.55 9.19
CA ASN A 113 -2.59 42.31 8.20
C ASN A 113 -1.72 43.12 7.23
N SER A 114 -0.40 43.03 7.35
CA SER A 114 0.55 43.73 6.49
C SER A 114 1.84 42.94 6.32
N GLU A 115 2.61 43.26 5.27
CA GLU A 115 3.95 42.70 5.04
C GLU A 115 4.85 42.84 6.27
N SER A 116 4.85 44.01 6.93
CA SER A 116 5.65 44.25 8.12
C SER A 116 5.26 43.34 9.29
N GLU A 117 3.96 43.21 9.58
CA GLU A 117 3.47 42.33 10.65
C GLU A 117 3.79 40.85 10.36
N LEU A 118 3.67 40.41 9.11
CA LEU A 118 4.02 39.05 8.69
C LEU A 118 5.51 38.77 8.90
N LEU A 119 6.39 39.67 8.45
CA LEU A 119 7.84 39.52 8.61
C LEU A 119 8.26 39.56 10.08
N GLU A 120 7.60 40.35 10.93
CA GLU A 120 7.83 40.33 12.37
C GLU A 120 7.43 38.98 12.99
N ALA A 121 6.23 38.46 12.67
CA ALA A 121 5.73 37.20 13.22
C ALA A 121 6.56 35.97 12.78
N ILE A 122 7.08 35.97 11.55
CA ILE A 122 7.98 34.91 11.06
C ILE A 122 9.25 34.82 11.91
N ASN A 123 9.79 35.96 12.33
CA ASN A 123 11.02 36.02 13.12
C ASN A 123 10.79 35.91 14.63
N ASP A 124 9.54 35.96 15.10
CA ASP A 124 9.21 35.83 16.52
C ASP A 124 9.12 34.34 16.93
N GLU A 125 10.17 33.84 17.58
CA GLU A 125 10.26 32.46 18.08
C GLU A 125 9.12 32.07 19.05
N SER A 126 8.43 33.05 19.65
CA SER A 126 7.29 32.76 20.51
C SER A 126 6.03 32.38 19.72
N VAL A 127 5.89 32.87 18.48
CA VAL A 127 4.72 32.67 17.62
C VAL A 127 4.79 31.30 16.95
N ASN A 128 3.87 30.39 17.27
CA ASN A 128 3.82 29.05 16.68
C ASN A 128 2.76 28.92 15.57
N THR A 129 1.82 29.85 15.46
CA THR A 129 0.88 29.92 14.33
C THR A 129 0.74 31.36 13.85
N ILE A 130 0.98 31.58 12.55
CA ILE A 130 0.80 32.87 11.89
C ILE A 130 -0.52 32.82 11.13
N ILE A 131 -1.42 33.78 11.37
CA ILE A 131 -2.75 33.82 10.79
C ILE A 131 -2.89 35.07 9.90
N LEU A 132 -3.23 34.90 8.62
CA LEU A 132 -3.53 36.04 7.74
C LEU A 132 -4.88 36.68 8.11
N GLY A 133 -4.86 37.96 8.45
CA GLY A 133 -6.06 38.80 8.64
C GLY A 133 -6.56 39.43 7.34
N SER A 134 -5.69 39.62 6.36
CA SER A 134 -5.99 40.15 5.03
C SER A 134 -5.17 39.42 3.96
N ASP A 135 -5.49 39.68 2.69
CA ASP A 135 -4.55 39.34 1.62
C ASP A 135 -3.27 40.17 1.82
N ILE A 136 -2.10 39.54 1.69
CA ILE A 136 -0.80 40.17 1.87
C ILE A 136 0.05 39.92 0.64
N LYS A 137 0.62 40.99 0.11
CA LYS A 137 1.64 40.93 -0.94
C LYS A 137 2.98 41.27 -0.31
N VAL A 138 3.97 40.41 -0.48
CA VAL A 138 5.33 40.65 -0.02
C VAL A 138 6.22 40.93 -1.22
N SER A 139 7.14 41.89 -1.05
CA SER A 139 7.99 42.38 -2.14
C SER A 139 9.21 41.49 -2.43
N SER A 140 9.51 40.56 -1.53
CA SER A 140 10.61 39.59 -1.60
C SER A 140 10.13 38.18 -1.26
N ASP A 141 11.00 37.20 -1.50
CA ASP A 141 10.77 35.83 -1.04
C ASP A 141 10.72 35.77 0.50
N ILE A 142 9.94 34.82 1.00
CA ILE A 142 9.73 34.57 2.43
C ILE A 142 10.38 33.24 2.78
N THR A 143 11.13 33.19 3.89
CA THR A 143 11.69 31.92 4.39
C THR A 143 11.25 31.68 5.83
N LEU A 144 10.59 30.54 6.07
CA LEU A 144 10.38 29.99 7.40
C LEU A 144 11.60 29.15 7.79
N THR A 145 12.39 29.63 8.74
CA THR A 145 13.60 28.94 9.22
C THR A 145 13.35 28.04 10.44
N ARG A 146 12.10 27.95 10.88
CA ARG A 146 11.64 27.28 12.09
C ARG A 146 10.27 26.65 11.86
N ILE A 147 9.85 25.75 12.73
CA ILE A 147 8.50 25.19 12.69
C ILE A 147 7.49 26.24 13.15
N ALA A 148 6.67 26.72 12.20
CA ALA A 148 5.55 27.62 12.44
C ALA A 148 4.43 27.30 11.45
N ASP A 149 3.22 27.09 11.97
CA ASP A 149 2.06 26.88 11.11
C ASP A 149 1.69 28.19 10.41
N LEU A 150 1.43 28.10 9.10
CA LEU A 150 0.94 29.22 8.31
C LEU A 150 -0.55 29.02 8.03
N ASN A 151 -1.38 29.68 8.82
CA ASN A 151 -2.81 29.72 8.60
C ASN A 151 -3.19 30.84 7.63
N LEU A 152 -3.35 30.50 6.36
CA LEU A 152 -3.74 31.47 5.35
C LEU A 152 -5.17 31.99 5.54
N ASN A 153 -6.01 31.32 6.33
CA ASN A 153 -7.35 31.77 6.69
C ASN A 153 -8.22 32.16 5.47
N SER A 154 -8.12 31.35 4.40
CA SER A 154 -8.75 31.59 3.09
C SER A 154 -8.33 32.90 2.40
N LYS A 155 -7.18 33.48 2.76
CA LYS A 155 -6.57 34.67 2.14
C LYS A 155 -5.50 34.29 1.14
N THR A 156 -5.06 35.30 0.38
CA THR A 156 -3.96 35.19 -0.57
C THR A 156 -2.68 35.79 0.00
N LEU A 157 -1.61 34.99 0.03
CA LEU A 157 -0.24 35.44 0.20
C LEU A 157 0.42 35.50 -1.18
N THR A 158 0.67 36.71 -1.69
CA THR A 158 1.41 36.89 -2.96
C THR A 158 2.90 37.04 -2.66
N ALA A 159 3.63 35.92 -2.70
CA ALA A 159 5.06 35.80 -2.49
C ALA A 159 5.52 34.37 -2.84
N ASN A 160 6.82 34.19 -3.11
CA ASN A 160 7.42 32.86 -3.00
C ASN A 160 7.65 32.53 -1.52
N LEU A 161 7.37 31.30 -1.14
CA LEU A 161 7.56 30.77 0.21
C LEU A 161 8.59 29.64 0.20
N SER A 162 9.61 29.76 1.03
CA SER A 162 10.55 28.69 1.33
C SER A 162 10.35 28.22 2.77
N ILE A 163 10.25 26.92 2.98
CA ILE A 163 10.36 26.27 4.29
C ILE A 163 11.76 25.68 4.34
N GLY A 164 12.64 26.27 5.15
CA GLY A 164 14.06 25.91 5.21
C GLY A 164 14.50 25.74 6.66
N THR A 165 14.23 24.58 7.25
CA THR A 165 14.47 24.35 8.68
C THR A 165 15.01 22.96 8.96
N SER A 166 15.91 22.85 9.94
CA SER A 166 16.40 21.57 10.48
C SER A 166 15.77 21.24 11.84
N GLU A 167 14.74 21.98 12.24
CA GLU A 167 14.02 21.70 13.48
C GLU A 167 13.15 20.46 13.31
N ALA A 168 13.27 19.53 14.26
CA ALA A 168 12.34 18.41 14.36
C ALA A 168 11.05 18.86 15.04
N PRO A 169 9.86 18.48 14.55
CA PRO A 169 8.62 18.59 15.30
C PRO A 169 8.77 17.91 16.67
N ILE A 170 8.01 18.40 17.64
CA ILE A 170 7.99 17.84 18.98
C ILE A 170 7.51 16.37 18.88
N GLU A 171 8.17 15.43 19.54
CA GLU A 171 7.79 14.00 19.48
C GLU A 171 6.29 13.81 19.79
N GLY A 172 5.51 13.38 18.79
CA GLY A 172 4.05 13.18 18.89
C GLY A 172 3.18 14.37 18.48
N PHE A 173 3.76 15.49 18.06
CA PHE A 173 3.10 16.67 17.49
C PHE A 173 4.00 17.28 16.40
N GLY A 174 3.74 17.07 15.13
CA GLY A 174 2.72 17.83 14.41
C GLY A 174 3.44 18.44 13.20
N ARG A 175 2.98 18.10 12.01
CA ARG A 175 3.52 18.58 10.72
C ARG A 175 3.50 20.11 10.70
N LEU A 176 4.40 20.75 9.95
CA LEU A 176 4.19 22.15 9.61
C LEU A 176 2.96 22.22 8.70
N VAL A 177 1.92 22.91 9.15
CA VAL A 177 0.65 23.02 8.42
C VAL A 177 0.57 24.34 7.68
N ILE A 178 0.36 24.25 6.37
CA ILE A 178 -0.12 25.38 5.56
C ILE A 178 -1.63 25.21 5.43
N SER A 179 -2.41 26.03 6.15
CA SER A 179 -3.87 25.91 6.14
C SER A 179 -4.50 26.54 4.90
N GLU A 180 -5.79 26.28 4.68
CA GLU A 180 -6.56 26.71 3.51
C GLU A 180 -6.40 28.20 3.17
N GLY A 181 -6.24 28.48 1.87
CA GLY A 181 -5.98 29.80 1.29
C GLY A 181 -5.17 29.64 0.01
N THR A 182 -4.57 30.72 -0.46
CA THR A 182 -3.75 30.72 -1.68
C THR A 182 -2.37 31.28 -1.41
N ILE A 183 -1.33 30.57 -1.83
CA ILE A 183 0.00 31.15 -2.05
C ILE A 183 0.11 31.44 -3.54
N ASP A 184 0.11 32.72 -3.87
CA ASP A 184 0.31 33.21 -5.23
C ASP A 184 1.81 33.41 -5.49
N GLY A 185 2.50 32.30 -5.76
CA GLY A 185 3.95 32.20 -5.90
C GLY A 185 4.43 30.75 -5.77
N ASP A 186 5.75 30.56 -5.79
CA ASP A 186 6.38 29.25 -5.65
C ASP A 186 6.47 28.81 -4.18
N LEU A 187 6.49 27.49 -3.95
CA LEU A 187 6.74 26.86 -2.65
C LEU A 187 7.99 25.98 -2.74
N THR A 188 9.03 26.27 -1.95
CA THR A 188 10.21 25.39 -1.81
C THR A 188 10.26 24.80 -0.42
N VAL A 189 10.53 23.51 -0.30
CA VAL A 189 10.59 22.78 0.97
C VAL A 189 11.92 22.07 1.13
N ASN A 190 12.65 22.45 2.16
CA ASN A 190 13.88 21.83 2.63
C ASN A 190 13.80 21.72 4.16
N ALA A 191 13.18 20.64 4.62
CA ALA A 191 12.85 20.40 6.01
C ALA A 191 13.13 18.94 6.41
N PRO A 192 14.41 18.50 6.44
CA PRO A 192 14.81 17.10 6.62
C PRO A 192 14.31 16.45 7.92
N GLU A 193 13.95 17.25 8.92
CA GLU A 193 13.47 16.77 10.22
C GLU A 193 11.97 17.01 10.43
N ALA A 194 11.27 17.63 9.47
CA ALA A 194 9.86 17.94 9.58
C ALA A 194 8.98 17.36 8.46
N GLU A 195 7.74 17.05 8.83
CA GLU A 195 6.67 16.69 7.88
C GLU A 195 5.90 17.95 7.46
N ILE A 196 5.38 17.98 6.23
CA ILE A 196 4.60 19.10 5.71
C ILE A 196 3.17 18.67 5.41
N ASP A 197 2.17 19.44 5.86
CA ASP A 197 0.76 19.24 5.50
C ASP A 197 0.23 20.50 4.79
N ASN A 198 0.19 20.45 3.46
CA ASN A 198 -0.36 21.51 2.64
C ASN A 198 -1.86 21.32 2.42
N LYS A 199 -2.65 22.33 2.81
CA LYS A 199 -4.08 22.45 2.51
C LYS A 199 -4.38 23.66 1.62
N ALA A 200 -3.36 24.43 1.26
CA ALA A 200 -3.50 25.63 0.44
C ALA A 200 -3.47 25.32 -1.06
N ALA A 201 -3.94 26.29 -1.85
CA ALA A 201 -3.67 26.35 -3.27
C ALA A 201 -2.33 27.06 -3.52
N ILE A 202 -1.41 26.39 -4.21
CA ILE A 202 -0.13 26.97 -4.65
C ILE A 202 -0.23 27.22 -6.15
N THR A 203 -0.15 28.48 -6.58
CA THR A 203 -0.30 28.85 -8.01
C THR A 203 1.00 28.65 -8.80
N GLY A 204 2.15 28.80 -8.13
CA GLY A 204 3.47 28.57 -8.70
C GLY A 204 3.90 27.10 -8.61
N ARG A 205 5.21 26.89 -8.81
CA ARG A 205 5.84 25.58 -8.69
C ARG A 205 6.06 25.23 -7.22
N THR A 206 5.84 23.96 -6.89
CA THR A 206 6.25 23.36 -5.61
C THR A 206 7.53 22.56 -5.82
N ILE A 207 8.59 22.80 -5.03
CA ILE A 207 9.86 22.09 -5.07
C ILE A 207 10.07 21.44 -3.71
N ILE A 208 10.26 20.13 -3.68
CA ILE A 208 10.54 19.34 -2.47
C ILE A 208 11.99 18.89 -2.55
N GLU A 209 12.88 19.63 -1.89
CA GLU A 209 14.32 19.34 -1.83
C GLU A 209 14.64 18.28 -0.77
N ASP A 210 13.98 18.33 0.39
CA ASP A 210 14.16 17.38 1.50
C ASP A 210 12.98 17.48 2.48
N VAL A 211 12.44 16.35 2.92
CA VAL A 211 11.47 16.26 4.03
C VAL A 211 11.73 15.02 4.89
N SER A 212 11.42 15.11 6.19
CA SER A 212 11.61 13.96 7.09
C SER A 212 10.85 12.71 6.65
N SER A 213 11.33 11.55 7.11
CA SER A 213 10.72 10.23 6.92
C SER A 213 9.37 10.08 7.63
N ASN A 214 8.41 10.95 7.28
CA ASN A 214 7.03 10.62 6.93
C ASN A 214 6.30 11.83 6.28
N SER A 215 6.82 12.24 5.12
CA SER A 215 6.00 12.64 3.96
C SER A 215 5.63 14.12 3.81
N PHE A 216 5.52 14.52 2.54
CA PHE A 216 4.76 15.69 2.14
C PHE A 216 3.30 15.28 1.91
N TYR A 217 2.37 15.89 2.62
CA TYR A 217 0.93 15.64 2.44
C TYR A 217 0.29 16.81 1.74
N ASN A 218 -0.48 16.51 0.69
CA ASN A 218 -1.28 17.49 -0.01
C ASN A 218 -2.76 17.16 0.13
N SER A 219 -3.51 18.11 0.68
CA SER A 219 -4.98 18.15 0.65
C SER A 219 -5.51 19.37 -0.13
N GLY A 220 -4.60 20.18 -0.69
CA GLY A 220 -4.91 21.41 -1.42
C GLY A 220 -4.82 21.27 -2.95
N ILE A 221 -4.45 22.36 -3.60
CA ILE A 221 -4.24 22.42 -5.06
C ILE A 221 -2.78 22.76 -5.31
N LEU A 222 -2.08 21.91 -6.06
CA LEU A 222 -0.72 22.19 -6.52
C LEU A 222 -0.71 22.29 -8.04
N SER A 223 0.07 23.21 -8.57
CA SER A 223 0.33 23.27 -10.01
C SER A 223 1.39 22.22 -10.38
N ASP A 224 2.62 22.65 -10.64
CA ASP A 224 3.74 21.75 -10.92
C ASP A 224 4.48 21.39 -9.63
N VAL A 225 4.75 20.11 -9.41
CA VAL A 225 5.54 19.60 -8.30
C VAL A 225 6.85 19.00 -8.82
N SER A 226 7.99 19.43 -8.27
CA SER A 226 9.33 18.84 -8.47
C SER A 226 9.78 18.18 -7.18
N ILE A 227 10.16 16.90 -7.22
CA ILE A 227 10.68 16.16 -6.07
C ILE A 227 12.15 15.83 -6.34
N GLU A 228 13.03 16.38 -5.50
CA GLU A 228 14.50 16.32 -5.62
C GLU A 228 15.15 15.62 -4.40
N ASP A 229 14.33 15.03 -3.53
CA ASP A 229 14.73 14.45 -2.26
C ASP A 229 15.65 13.24 -2.43
N LYS A 230 16.88 13.38 -1.93
CA LYS A 230 17.96 12.39 -2.05
C LYS A 230 18.05 11.45 -0.86
N THR A 231 17.24 11.67 0.17
CA THR A 231 17.20 10.87 1.39
C THR A 231 15.97 9.96 1.43
N GLY A 232 14.91 10.37 0.74
CA GLY A 232 13.69 9.60 0.54
C GLY A 232 12.47 10.33 1.05
N CYS A 233 11.45 10.43 0.20
CA CYS A 233 10.20 11.09 0.52
C CYS A 233 9.02 10.25 0.06
N SER A 234 7.94 10.32 0.85
CA SER A 234 6.63 9.88 0.39
C SER A 234 5.74 11.10 0.14
N PHE A 235 5.34 11.30 -1.11
CA PHE A 235 4.38 12.34 -1.49
C PHE A 235 2.97 11.76 -1.44
N ASN A 236 2.11 12.33 -0.60
CA ASN A 236 0.79 11.81 -0.29
C ASN A 236 -0.28 12.79 -0.74
N ASN A 237 -0.88 12.51 -1.89
CA ASN A 237 -1.98 13.28 -2.44
C ASN A 237 -3.31 12.73 -1.94
N ARG A 238 -3.96 13.45 -1.03
CA ARG A 238 -5.11 12.98 -0.24
C ARG A 238 -6.46 13.25 -0.91
N PRO A 239 -7.55 12.65 -0.40
CA PRO A 239 -8.87 12.77 -1.03
C PRO A 239 -9.31 14.22 -1.27
N GLY A 240 -9.78 14.49 -2.49
CA GLY A 240 -10.28 15.80 -2.93
C GLY A 240 -9.22 16.80 -3.40
N SER A 241 -7.93 16.49 -3.23
CA SER A 241 -6.84 17.34 -3.71
C SER A 241 -6.71 17.33 -5.24
N LYS A 242 -6.00 18.34 -5.76
CA LYS A 242 -5.68 18.43 -7.19
C LYS A 242 -4.21 18.74 -7.39
N VAL A 243 -3.59 18.07 -8.35
CA VAL A 243 -2.22 18.34 -8.76
C VAL A 243 -2.17 18.40 -10.28
N SER A 244 -1.54 19.40 -10.87
CA SER A 244 -1.40 19.45 -12.33
C SER A 244 -0.33 18.48 -12.79
N SER A 245 0.90 18.60 -12.28
CA SER A 245 1.99 17.70 -12.65
C SER A 245 2.86 17.34 -11.46
N ILE A 246 3.40 16.12 -11.46
CA ILE A 246 4.46 15.68 -10.54
C ILE A 246 5.64 15.21 -11.37
N THR A 247 6.83 15.77 -11.12
CA THR A 247 8.09 15.29 -11.67
C THR A 247 8.99 14.82 -10.54
N ILE A 248 9.42 13.56 -10.61
CA ILE A 248 10.43 12.99 -9.70
C ILE A 248 11.76 13.08 -10.42
N GLU A 249 12.66 13.94 -9.93
CA GLU A 249 13.93 14.24 -10.59
C GLU A 249 14.94 13.10 -10.47
N ALA A 250 15.85 12.98 -11.43
CA ALA A 250 16.66 11.78 -11.65
C ALA A 250 17.61 11.44 -10.49
N ASP A 251 17.97 12.41 -9.65
CA ASP A 251 18.85 12.25 -8.50
C ASP A 251 18.09 12.05 -7.17
N ALA A 252 16.76 12.06 -7.19
CA ALA A 252 15.94 11.67 -6.05
C ALA A 252 16.02 10.15 -5.80
N ILE A 253 15.81 9.72 -4.55
CA ILE A 253 16.02 8.33 -4.14
C ILE A 253 14.87 7.87 -3.25
N ASN A 254 14.45 6.59 -3.35
CA ASN A 254 13.42 5.99 -2.48
C ASN A 254 12.08 6.75 -2.45
N ILE A 255 11.66 7.28 -3.60
CA ILE A 255 10.44 8.08 -3.69
C ILE A 255 9.20 7.19 -3.78
N ILE A 256 8.19 7.55 -2.97
CA ILE A 256 6.87 6.90 -2.99
C ILE A 256 5.82 7.96 -3.29
N ILE A 257 5.09 7.81 -4.39
CA ILE A 257 3.91 8.62 -4.70
C ILE A 257 2.68 7.83 -4.30
N GLU A 258 1.86 8.37 -3.40
CA GLU A 258 0.55 7.83 -3.05
C GLU A 258 -0.55 8.82 -3.43
N ASN A 259 -1.35 8.48 -4.44
CA ASN A 259 -2.54 9.24 -4.83
C ASN A 259 -3.80 8.51 -4.37
N ASP A 260 -4.58 9.16 -3.52
CA ASP A 260 -5.76 8.59 -2.86
C ASP A 260 -6.96 9.53 -3.03
N GLY A 261 -8.00 9.10 -3.76
CA GLY A 261 -9.22 9.89 -3.95
C GLY A 261 -9.00 11.28 -4.54
N SER A 262 -7.97 11.47 -5.35
CA SER A 262 -7.52 12.76 -5.87
C SER A 262 -7.61 12.86 -7.40
N THR A 263 -7.40 14.05 -7.95
CA THR A 263 -7.23 14.22 -9.41
C THR A 263 -5.84 14.73 -9.74
N LEU A 264 -5.20 14.10 -10.73
CA LEU A 264 -3.86 14.42 -11.19
C LEU A 264 -3.86 14.46 -12.73
N GLU A 265 -3.17 15.40 -13.36
CA GLU A 265 -3.04 15.39 -14.82
C GLU A 265 -1.86 14.50 -15.22
N ASP A 266 -0.62 14.85 -14.88
CA ASP A 266 0.58 14.13 -15.33
C ASP A 266 1.53 13.71 -14.18
N ILE A 267 2.20 12.56 -14.35
CA ILE A 267 3.36 12.14 -13.55
C ILE A 267 4.52 11.87 -14.49
N THR A 268 5.71 12.38 -14.18
CA THR A 268 6.98 12.01 -14.82
C THR A 268 7.95 11.46 -13.77
N VAL A 269 8.36 10.21 -13.93
CA VAL A 269 9.28 9.49 -13.04
C VAL A 269 10.64 9.39 -13.70
N LYS A 270 11.62 10.19 -13.28
CA LYS A 270 13.02 10.08 -13.77
C LYS A 270 13.92 9.33 -12.79
N ALA A 271 13.60 9.34 -11.49
CA ALA A 271 14.35 8.61 -10.47
C ALA A 271 14.14 7.10 -10.56
N GLU A 272 15.22 6.34 -10.43
CA GLU A 272 15.18 4.88 -10.33
C GLU A 272 14.54 4.41 -9.01
N GLY A 273 13.91 3.24 -9.03
CA GLY A 273 13.34 2.60 -7.83
C GLY A 273 12.10 3.30 -7.27
N THR A 274 11.51 4.24 -8.01
CA THR A 274 10.31 4.98 -7.59
C THR A 274 9.09 4.05 -7.52
N LYS A 275 8.23 4.27 -6.53
CA LYS A 275 6.94 3.57 -6.43
C LYS A 275 5.80 4.55 -6.60
N VAL A 276 4.90 4.26 -7.53
CA VAL A 276 3.69 5.05 -7.77
C VAL A 276 2.47 4.20 -7.46
N LYS A 277 1.63 4.67 -6.55
CA LYS A 277 0.40 4.00 -6.15
C LYS A 277 -0.79 4.93 -6.36
N ASN A 278 -1.71 4.51 -7.21
CA ASN A 278 -2.99 5.18 -7.42
C ASN A 278 -4.09 4.30 -6.84
N LYS A 279 -4.90 4.86 -5.96
CA LYS A 279 -5.95 4.12 -5.25
C LYS A 279 -7.23 4.94 -5.07
N ASN A 280 -8.31 4.25 -4.67
CA ASN A 280 -9.54 4.84 -4.14
C ASN A 280 -10.19 5.91 -5.04
N ASN A 281 -10.56 5.57 -6.27
CA ASN A 281 -11.17 6.45 -7.26
C ASN A 281 -10.30 7.66 -7.67
N THR A 282 -8.97 7.54 -7.53
CA THR A 282 -8.05 8.51 -8.13
C THR A 282 -8.19 8.48 -9.65
N ILE A 283 -8.12 9.66 -10.27
CA ILE A 283 -8.13 9.81 -11.73
C ILE A 283 -6.84 10.52 -12.16
N ILE A 284 -5.99 9.80 -12.90
CA ILE A 284 -4.90 10.39 -13.67
C ILE A 284 -5.39 10.65 -15.09
N LYS A 285 -5.65 11.91 -15.42
CA LYS A 285 -6.26 12.30 -16.71
C LYS A 285 -5.28 12.35 -17.87
N GLY A 286 -4.02 12.64 -17.58
CA GLY A 286 -2.94 12.73 -18.55
C GLY A 286 -2.11 11.46 -18.57
N LYS A 287 -0.80 11.60 -18.40
CA LYS A 287 0.17 10.53 -18.62
C LYS A 287 0.96 10.22 -17.36
N VAL A 288 1.25 8.94 -17.17
CA VAL A 288 2.32 8.47 -16.29
C VAL A 288 3.51 8.12 -17.19
N ILE A 289 4.54 8.96 -17.18
CA ILE A 289 5.78 8.80 -17.97
C ILE A 289 6.86 8.23 -17.05
N ILE A 290 7.45 7.09 -17.42
CA ILE A 290 8.44 6.37 -16.62
C ILE A 290 9.76 6.32 -17.40
N GLU A 291 10.73 7.13 -16.97
CA GLU A 291 12.09 7.26 -17.51
C GLU A 291 13.16 6.71 -16.54
N GLY A 292 12.81 6.55 -15.25
CA GLY A 292 13.65 5.91 -14.23
C GLY A 292 13.42 4.40 -14.15
N GLY A 293 14.50 3.62 -14.19
CA GLY A 293 14.47 2.16 -14.09
C GLY A 293 13.99 1.64 -12.74
N ASP A 294 13.71 0.34 -12.66
CA ASP A 294 13.27 -0.34 -11.42
C ASP A 294 12.02 0.29 -10.78
N THR A 295 11.20 1.00 -11.58
CA THR A 295 9.98 1.67 -11.12
C THR A 295 8.79 0.70 -11.07
N GLU A 296 7.98 0.84 -10.03
CA GLU A 296 6.76 0.07 -9.80
C GLU A 296 5.54 1.00 -9.82
N LEU A 297 4.62 0.78 -10.77
CA LEU A 297 3.33 1.45 -10.84
C LEU A 297 2.23 0.46 -10.41
N GLU A 298 1.41 0.85 -9.44
CA GLU A 298 0.24 0.11 -9.00
C GLU A 298 -1.01 0.98 -9.12
N ASN A 299 -2.02 0.44 -9.79
CA ASN A 299 -3.33 1.05 -9.98
C ASN A 299 -4.38 0.13 -9.32
N GLU A 300 -5.20 0.65 -8.42
CA GLU A 300 -6.20 -0.11 -7.67
C GLU A 300 -7.48 0.72 -7.47
N ASP A 301 -8.64 0.22 -7.90
CA ASP A 301 -9.90 0.97 -7.85
C ASP A 301 -9.78 2.40 -8.43
N SER A 302 -9.01 2.59 -9.51
CA SER A 302 -8.66 3.91 -10.07
C SER A 302 -8.48 3.89 -11.58
N GLN A 303 -8.40 5.08 -12.18
CA GLN A 303 -8.30 5.28 -13.62
C GLN A 303 -7.00 5.99 -14.01
N ILE A 304 -6.34 5.49 -15.07
CA ILE A 304 -5.18 6.14 -15.69
C ILE A 304 -5.43 6.25 -17.19
N ASN A 305 -5.30 7.45 -17.75
CA ASN A 305 -5.48 7.61 -19.18
C ASN A 305 -4.33 6.98 -19.99
N GLU A 306 -3.07 7.30 -19.71
CA GLU A 306 -1.95 6.76 -20.48
C GLU A 306 -0.75 6.44 -19.59
N VAL A 307 -0.13 5.27 -19.79
CA VAL A 307 1.14 4.89 -19.17
C VAL A 307 2.20 4.75 -20.26
N ASN A 308 3.29 5.50 -20.15
CA ASN A 308 4.42 5.48 -21.07
C ASN A 308 5.66 4.99 -20.33
N VAL A 309 6.19 3.85 -20.75
CA VAL A 309 7.36 3.22 -20.16
C VAL A 309 8.53 3.38 -21.13
N ASP A 310 9.62 4.01 -20.71
CA ASP A 310 10.86 4.12 -21.49
C ASP A 310 12.11 3.92 -20.62
N ALA A 311 12.04 2.96 -19.69
CA ALA A 311 13.13 2.58 -18.79
C ALA A 311 13.09 1.08 -18.49
N LYS A 312 14.18 0.52 -17.97
CA LYS A 312 14.31 -0.94 -17.75
C LYS A 312 13.70 -1.40 -16.43
N ASN A 313 13.40 -2.69 -16.34
CA ASN A 313 12.92 -3.36 -15.12
C ASN A 313 11.65 -2.72 -14.55
N ILE A 314 10.68 -2.45 -15.42
CA ILE A 314 9.47 -1.73 -15.02
C ILE A 314 8.36 -2.70 -14.72
N LYS A 315 7.65 -2.43 -13.63
CA LYS A 315 6.49 -3.20 -13.25
C LYS A 315 5.24 -2.33 -13.23
N VAL A 316 4.27 -2.67 -14.08
CA VAL A 316 2.95 -2.05 -14.10
C VAL A 316 1.93 -3.07 -13.61
N ARG A 317 1.24 -2.76 -12.51
CA ARG A 317 0.11 -3.55 -12.01
C ARG A 317 -1.18 -2.77 -12.15
N ASN A 318 -2.12 -3.36 -12.86
CA ASN A 318 -3.46 -2.85 -13.03
C ASN A 318 -4.45 -3.81 -12.37
N ASN A 319 -4.83 -3.54 -11.13
CA ASN A 319 -5.62 -4.46 -10.29
C ASN A 319 -7.11 -4.45 -10.66
N GLN A 320 -7.96 -5.21 -9.98
CA GLN A 320 -9.40 -5.24 -10.25
C GLN A 320 -10.06 -3.86 -10.08
N ASN A 321 -11.18 -3.64 -10.78
CA ASN A 321 -11.96 -2.38 -10.80
C ASN A 321 -11.17 -1.15 -11.26
N THR A 322 -10.19 -1.34 -12.13
CA THR A 322 -9.40 -0.27 -12.71
C THR A 322 -9.61 -0.17 -14.21
N GLU A 323 -9.32 1.01 -14.75
CA GLU A 323 -9.31 1.27 -16.18
C GLU A 323 -8.02 1.98 -16.58
N VAL A 324 -7.33 1.45 -17.59
CA VAL A 324 -6.20 2.10 -18.24
C VAL A 324 -6.48 2.21 -19.73
N THR A 325 -6.52 3.42 -20.29
CA THR A 325 -6.82 3.55 -21.72
C THR A 325 -5.67 2.98 -22.56
N LYS A 326 -4.43 3.36 -22.25
CA LYS A 326 -3.29 2.94 -23.07
C LYS A 326 -2.02 2.72 -22.27
N VAL A 327 -1.31 1.64 -22.59
CA VAL A 327 0.07 1.39 -22.14
C VAL A 327 1.00 1.36 -23.34
N ASN A 328 1.99 2.23 -23.38
CA ASN A 328 3.06 2.25 -24.38
C ASN A 328 4.38 1.79 -23.75
N VAL A 329 5.02 0.79 -24.35
CA VAL A 329 6.33 0.27 -23.97
C VAL A 329 7.34 0.68 -25.05
N GLY A 330 8.19 1.64 -24.69
CA GLY A 330 9.18 2.32 -25.54
C GLY A 330 10.41 1.48 -25.85
N GLU A 331 11.33 2.02 -26.65
CA GLU A 331 12.51 1.27 -27.10
C GLU A 331 13.55 1.01 -26.01
N SER A 332 13.54 1.80 -24.93
CA SER A 332 14.44 1.63 -23.79
C SER A 332 13.85 0.68 -22.73
N ALA A 333 12.60 0.25 -22.89
CA ALA A 333 11.80 -0.40 -21.87
C ALA A 333 11.99 -1.92 -21.74
N LYS A 334 13.24 -2.36 -21.62
CA LYS A 334 13.55 -3.79 -21.44
C LYS A 334 13.07 -4.32 -20.10
N ASP A 335 12.71 -5.60 -20.09
CA ASP A 335 12.32 -6.31 -18.87
C ASP A 335 11.09 -5.68 -18.20
N THR A 336 10.14 -5.22 -19.03
CA THR A 336 8.88 -4.63 -18.58
C THR A 336 7.86 -5.74 -18.31
N SER A 337 7.25 -5.73 -17.14
CA SER A 337 6.15 -6.63 -16.77
C SER A 337 4.86 -5.85 -16.53
N ILE A 338 3.81 -6.21 -17.26
CA ILE A 338 2.46 -5.67 -17.12
C ILE A 338 1.58 -6.77 -16.54
N GLU A 339 1.17 -6.65 -15.29
CA GLU A 339 0.23 -7.55 -14.61
C GLU A 339 -1.16 -6.89 -14.58
N ASN A 340 -2.12 -7.45 -15.31
CA ASN A 340 -3.46 -6.89 -15.44
C ASN A 340 -4.53 -7.82 -14.86
N SER A 341 -5.31 -7.34 -13.90
CA SER A 341 -6.57 -7.93 -13.42
C SER A 341 -7.78 -7.00 -13.62
N GLY A 342 -7.56 -5.80 -14.17
CA GLY A 342 -8.57 -4.80 -14.50
C GLY A 342 -8.78 -4.66 -16.01
N SER A 343 -9.16 -3.46 -16.47
CA SER A 343 -9.32 -3.20 -17.90
C SER A 343 -8.16 -2.37 -18.45
N ILE A 344 -7.60 -2.81 -19.58
CA ILE A 344 -6.67 -2.01 -20.39
C ILE A 344 -7.23 -1.94 -21.82
N GLU A 345 -7.41 -0.74 -22.39
CA GLU A 345 -7.96 -0.69 -23.75
C GLU A 345 -6.92 -1.05 -24.81
N GLU A 346 -5.67 -0.57 -24.70
CA GLU A 346 -4.61 -0.80 -25.69
C GLU A 346 -3.23 -0.99 -25.05
N VAL A 347 -2.46 -1.96 -25.54
CA VAL A 347 -1.05 -2.15 -25.18
C VAL A 347 -0.18 -2.14 -26.43
N VAL A 348 0.67 -1.12 -26.56
CA VAL A 348 1.59 -0.93 -27.69
C VAL A 348 3.01 -1.18 -27.22
N VAL A 349 3.70 -2.13 -27.86
CA VAL A 349 5.08 -2.49 -27.51
C VAL A 349 6.01 -2.29 -28.69
N ASN A 350 7.10 -1.57 -28.46
CA ASN A 350 8.12 -1.34 -29.47
C ASN A 350 8.79 -2.65 -29.90
N ASP A 351 8.96 -2.85 -31.21
CA ASP A 351 9.54 -4.06 -31.80
C ASP A 351 10.89 -4.49 -31.19
N LYS A 352 11.69 -3.55 -30.67
CA LYS A 352 13.02 -3.85 -30.11
C LYS A 352 13.00 -4.48 -28.72
N VAL A 353 11.86 -4.46 -28.04
CA VAL A 353 11.72 -4.92 -26.64
C VAL A 353 10.60 -5.95 -26.45
N LYS A 354 9.98 -6.42 -27.55
CA LYS A 354 8.88 -7.39 -27.49
C LYS A 354 9.29 -8.71 -26.84
N ASP A 355 10.55 -9.12 -27.03
CA ASP A 355 11.16 -10.33 -26.49
C ASP A 355 11.41 -10.27 -24.96
N SER A 356 11.42 -9.07 -24.39
CA SER A 356 11.67 -8.82 -22.96
C SER A 356 10.47 -8.18 -22.25
N THR A 357 9.37 -7.93 -22.97
CA THR A 357 8.14 -7.40 -22.40
C THR A 357 7.18 -8.54 -22.12
N THR A 358 6.79 -8.71 -20.85
CA THR A 358 5.78 -9.69 -20.45
C THR A 358 4.47 -8.98 -20.15
N VAL A 359 3.38 -9.43 -20.77
CA VAL A 359 2.02 -9.02 -20.40
C VAL A 359 1.30 -10.23 -19.83
N ILE A 360 0.87 -10.11 -18.58
CA ILE A 360 0.11 -11.11 -17.83
C ILE A 360 -1.30 -10.57 -17.63
N ASN A 361 -2.29 -11.24 -18.20
CA ASN A 361 -3.69 -10.91 -17.98
C ASN A 361 -4.33 -11.98 -17.08
N GLU A 362 -4.63 -11.62 -15.83
CA GLU A 362 -5.13 -12.50 -14.78
C GLU A 362 -6.65 -12.36 -14.56
N GLY A 363 -7.32 -13.49 -14.32
CA GLY A 363 -8.72 -13.51 -13.88
C GLY A 363 -9.72 -12.98 -14.91
N ASN A 364 -10.43 -11.90 -14.55
CA ASN A 364 -11.41 -11.21 -15.39
C ASN A 364 -10.81 -10.00 -16.13
N GLY A 365 -9.48 -9.81 -16.07
CA GLY A 365 -8.85 -8.69 -16.75
C GLY A 365 -9.11 -8.75 -18.26
N ASP A 366 -9.28 -7.61 -18.89
CA ASP A 366 -9.53 -7.51 -20.34
C ASP A 366 -8.51 -6.57 -20.99
N VAL A 367 -8.06 -6.97 -22.18
CA VAL A 367 -7.28 -6.15 -23.10
C VAL A 367 -8.06 -6.09 -24.42
N THR A 368 -8.82 -5.02 -24.62
CA THR A 368 -9.84 -4.97 -25.69
C THR A 368 -9.30 -4.60 -27.07
N GLY A 369 -8.11 -3.99 -27.13
CA GLY A 369 -7.42 -3.55 -28.34
C GLY A 369 -6.30 -4.49 -28.78
N SER A 370 -5.52 -4.09 -29.78
CA SER A 370 -4.35 -4.86 -30.21
C SER A 370 -3.30 -4.90 -29.10
N CYS A 371 -2.80 -6.10 -28.80
CA CYS A 371 -1.65 -6.32 -27.93
C CYS A 371 -0.53 -6.94 -28.78
N ASP A 372 0.45 -6.11 -29.16
CA ASP A 372 1.52 -6.49 -30.08
C ASP A 372 2.77 -6.98 -29.34
N VAL A 373 2.63 -8.02 -28.50
CA VAL A 373 3.76 -8.67 -27.81
C VAL A 373 4.11 -10.03 -28.40
N GLU A 374 5.38 -10.44 -28.28
CA GLU A 374 5.82 -11.78 -28.68
C GLU A 374 5.21 -12.85 -27.78
N GLU A 375 5.09 -12.58 -26.47
CA GLU A 375 4.50 -13.48 -25.49
C GLU A 375 3.42 -12.74 -24.66
N LEU A 376 2.16 -13.18 -24.82
CA LEU A 376 1.03 -12.76 -23.99
C LEU A 376 0.61 -13.95 -23.13
N LYS A 377 0.72 -13.83 -21.80
CA LYS A 377 0.28 -14.86 -20.86
C LYS A 377 -1.11 -14.49 -20.33
N ILE A 378 -2.12 -15.29 -20.66
CA ILE A 378 -3.47 -15.12 -20.14
C ILE A 378 -3.68 -16.18 -19.06
N ILE A 379 -3.71 -15.77 -17.80
CA ILE A 379 -3.98 -16.61 -16.64
C ILE A 379 -5.48 -16.49 -16.33
N GLY A 380 -6.29 -17.21 -17.09
CA GLY A 380 -7.74 -17.19 -16.97
C GLY A 380 -8.25 -18.24 -15.98
N ARG A 381 -9.07 -17.83 -14.99
CA ARG A 381 -9.92 -18.78 -14.26
C ARG A 381 -11.22 -18.98 -15.04
N LEU A 382 -11.24 -19.90 -16.00
CA LEU A 382 -12.50 -20.32 -16.63
C LEU A 382 -13.33 -21.14 -15.64
N GLU A 383 -14.34 -20.52 -15.03
CA GLU A 383 -15.42 -21.26 -14.37
C GLU A 383 -16.37 -21.81 -15.45
N VAL A 384 -16.22 -23.09 -15.78
CA VAL A 384 -17.25 -23.81 -16.54
C VAL A 384 -18.42 -24.08 -15.59
N GLU A 385 -19.36 -23.14 -15.54
CA GLU A 385 -20.68 -23.41 -14.96
C GLU A 385 -21.41 -24.43 -15.84
N ARG A 386 -21.47 -25.65 -15.31
CA ARG A 386 -22.48 -26.70 -15.52
C ARG A 386 -23.58 -26.38 -16.56
N LEU A 387 -23.59 -27.12 -17.66
CA LEU A 387 -24.81 -27.38 -18.44
C LEU A 387 -25.83 -28.13 -17.55
N ILE A 388 -26.70 -27.40 -16.86
CA ILE A 388 -27.93 -27.95 -16.31
C ILE A 388 -28.93 -27.97 -17.45
N GLY A 389 -29.11 -29.15 -18.06
CA GLY A 389 -30.26 -29.41 -18.92
C GLY A 389 -31.56 -29.15 -18.14
N GLU A 390 -32.55 -28.57 -18.83
CA GLU A 390 -33.81 -28.16 -18.24
C GLU A 390 -34.52 -29.28 -17.45
N SER A 391 -34.90 -28.92 -16.22
CA SER A 391 -36.07 -29.38 -15.47
C SER A 391 -36.11 -30.83 -14.88
N THR A 392 -36.02 -30.86 -13.54
CA THR A 392 -36.71 -31.77 -12.57
C THR A 392 -36.08 -33.14 -12.22
N PRO A 393 -36.49 -33.76 -11.07
CA PRO A 393 -35.68 -33.91 -9.87
C PRO A 393 -35.09 -35.32 -9.75
N LEU A 394 -34.04 -35.48 -8.93
CA LEU A 394 -33.35 -36.76 -8.71
C LEU A 394 -34.31 -37.90 -8.31
N PRO A 395 -34.24 -39.06 -9.00
CA PRO A 395 -34.57 -40.35 -8.40
C PRO A 395 -33.34 -41.27 -8.38
N THR A 396 -33.41 -42.18 -7.43
CA THR A 396 -32.54 -43.32 -7.10
C THR A 396 -31.80 -43.98 -8.27
N LEU A 397 -30.52 -44.29 -7.99
CA LEU A 397 -29.61 -45.12 -8.78
C LEU A 397 -30.26 -46.42 -9.27
N GLU A 398 -30.32 -46.59 -10.59
CA GLU A 398 -30.03 -47.87 -11.26
C GLU A 398 -29.69 -47.59 -12.73
N ASN A 399 -28.47 -47.99 -13.12
CA ASN A 399 -27.95 -48.19 -14.48
C ASN A 399 -28.70 -47.51 -15.64
N GLU A 400 -28.10 -46.46 -16.22
CA GLU A 400 -27.83 -46.33 -17.66
C GLU A 400 -27.20 -44.96 -17.96
N GLY A 401 -25.99 -44.98 -18.52
CA GLY A 401 -25.22 -43.78 -18.86
C GLY A 401 -25.88 -42.99 -19.98
N LYS A 402 -25.95 -41.67 -19.81
CA LYS A 402 -26.36 -40.76 -20.88
C LYS A 402 -25.25 -40.66 -21.93
N GLN A 403 -25.61 -40.94 -23.17
CA GLN A 403 -24.82 -40.67 -24.37
C GLN A 403 -24.66 -39.15 -24.53
N ILE A 404 -23.43 -38.66 -24.68
CA ILE A 404 -23.17 -37.27 -25.03
C ILE A 404 -23.19 -37.20 -26.56
N ASP A 405 -24.19 -36.52 -27.09
CA ASP A 405 -24.42 -36.36 -28.51
C ASP A 405 -24.02 -34.91 -28.92
N TRP A 406 -22.95 -34.84 -29.74
CA TRP A 406 -22.48 -33.75 -30.64
C TRP A 406 -21.67 -32.56 -30.09
N ILE A 407 -20.47 -32.38 -30.67
CA ILE A 407 -19.75 -31.10 -30.81
C ILE A 407 -19.69 -30.81 -32.31
N GLU A 408 -20.10 -29.61 -32.73
CA GLU A 408 -19.90 -29.13 -34.11
C GLU A 408 -18.72 -28.16 -34.14
N ALA A 409 -17.81 -28.31 -35.11
CA ALA A 409 -16.66 -27.43 -35.29
C ALA A 409 -16.95 -26.34 -36.33
N TYR A 410 -16.63 -25.09 -35.99
CA TYR A 410 -16.84 -23.92 -36.84
C TYR A 410 -15.54 -23.15 -37.03
N GLN A 411 -15.27 -22.71 -38.26
CA GLN A 411 -14.23 -21.77 -38.64
C GLN A 411 -14.78 -20.33 -38.54
N LEU A 412 -14.02 -19.43 -37.94
CA LEU A 412 -14.37 -18.01 -37.88
C LEU A 412 -13.68 -17.27 -39.04
N ASN A 413 -14.46 -16.57 -39.85
CA ASN A 413 -13.97 -15.77 -40.96
C ASN A 413 -13.48 -14.40 -40.47
N SER A 414 -12.68 -13.73 -41.29
CA SER A 414 -12.10 -12.40 -41.00
C SER A 414 -13.13 -11.29 -40.83
N ASP A 415 -14.39 -11.52 -41.20
CA ASP A 415 -15.53 -10.63 -41.02
C ASP A 415 -16.37 -10.96 -39.76
N GLY A 416 -15.95 -11.95 -38.98
CA GLY A 416 -16.64 -12.41 -37.76
C GLY A 416 -17.77 -13.43 -38.02
N SER A 417 -18.01 -13.86 -39.26
CA SER A 417 -18.97 -14.92 -39.57
C SER A 417 -18.41 -16.32 -39.24
N ARG A 418 -19.31 -17.29 -38.97
CA ARG A 418 -18.95 -18.68 -38.65
C ARG A 418 -19.33 -19.62 -39.78
N GLU A 419 -18.40 -20.46 -40.23
CA GLU A 419 -18.61 -21.50 -41.24
C GLU A 419 -18.34 -22.89 -40.65
N LYS A 420 -19.20 -23.88 -40.90
CA LYS A 420 -19.06 -25.23 -40.34
C LYS A 420 -17.94 -26.00 -41.06
N ILE A 421 -17.01 -26.60 -40.31
CA ILE A 421 -15.86 -27.31 -40.89
C ILE A 421 -16.33 -28.64 -41.50
N ALA A 422 -16.19 -28.78 -42.82
CA ALA A 422 -16.57 -29.98 -43.56
C ALA A 422 -15.47 -31.06 -43.51
N GLY A 423 -15.85 -32.32 -43.23
CA GLY A 423 -14.93 -33.47 -43.24
C GLY A 423 -14.35 -33.87 -41.88
N TRP A 424 -14.83 -33.29 -40.77
CA TRP A 424 -14.53 -33.79 -39.43
C TRP A 424 -15.26 -35.12 -39.19
N GLU A 425 -14.51 -36.22 -39.01
CA GLU A 425 -15.05 -37.52 -38.61
C GLU A 425 -14.90 -37.70 -37.09
N VAL A 426 -16.00 -38.11 -36.46
CA VAL A 426 -16.11 -38.34 -35.02
C VAL A 426 -15.29 -39.58 -34.63
N PRO A 427 -14.34 -39.50 -33.69
CA PRO A 427 -13.68 -40.69 -33.15
C PRO A 427 -14.73 -41.63 -32.49
N GLU A 428 -14.66 -42.94 -32.75
CA GLU A 428 -15.63 -43.91 -32.24
C GLU A 428 -15.86 -43.79 -30.72
N SER A 429 -17.12 -43.80 -30.31
CA SER A 429 -17.55 -43.63 -28.92
C SER A 429 -16.97 -44.71 -27.99
N LYS A 430 -16.38 -44.31 -26.86
CA LYS A 430 -15.94 -45.21 -25.79
C LYS A 430 -16.67 -44.89 -24.48
N LYS A 431 -17.19 -45.92 -23.79
CA LYS A 431 -17.81 -45.78 -22.45
C LYS A 431 -16.73 -45.60 -21.39
N VAL A 432 -16.88 -44.66 -20.47
CA VAL A 432 -15.88 -44.42 -19.39
C VAL A 432 -16.55 -44.09 -18.04
N SER A 433 -15.95 -44.53 -16.92
CA SER A 433 -16.47 -44.27 -15.56
C SER A 433 -16.05 -42.90 -15.04
N ARG A 434 -16.77 -42.42 -14.00
CA ARG A 434 -16.57 -41.11 -13.34
C ARG A 434 -15.17 -40.96 -12.69
N ASP A 435 -14.46 -42.06 -12.55
CA ASP A 435 -13.18 -42.19 -11.84
C ASP A 435 -12.00 -42.11 -12.82
N GLN A 436 -12.26 -42.01 -14.13
CA GLN A 436 -11.26 -41.83 -15.20
C GLN A 436 -11.25 -40.40 -15.76
N VAL A 437 -11.79 -39.45 -15.00
CA VAL A 437 -11.91 -38.03 -15.35
C VAL A 437 -10.98 -37.23 -14.45
N GLY A 438 -9.83 -36.85 -14.99
CA GLY A 438 -8.88 -35.95 -14.36
C GLY A 438 -9.28 -34.49 -14.59
N THR A 439 -8.90 -33.63 -13.66
CA THR A 439 -8.92 -32.18 -13.86
C THR A 439 -7.48 -31.74 -14.04
N VAL A 440 -7.10 -31.40 -15.27
CA VAL A 440 -5.74 -30.98 -15.58
C VAL A 440 -5.82 -29.58 -16.21
N VAL A 441 -4.93 -28.69 -15.77
CA VAL A 441 -4.70 -27.38 -16.39
C VAL A 441 -3.74 -27.63 -17.55
N TYR A 442 -4.20 -27.37 -18.77
CA TYR A 442 -3.41 -27.57 -19.97
C TYR A 442 -3.03 -26.23 -20.56
N ILE A 443 -1.82 -26.17 -21.12
CA ILE A 443 -1.50 -25.20 -22.16
C ILE A 443 -1.56 -25.89 -23.52
N GLY A 444 -2.33 -25.31 -24.43
CA GLY A 444 -2.39 -25.75 -25.81
C GLY A 444 -2.11 -24.60 -26.78
N GLN A 445 -1.41 -24.91 -27.88
CA GLN A 445 -1.28 -23.99 -29.01
C GLN A 445 -2.56 -24.04 -29.86
N ILE A 446 -3.26 -22.91 -30.00
CA ILE A 446 -4.31 -22.74 -31.03
C ILE A 446 -3.78 -21.82 -32.13
N SER A 447 -3.96 -22.23 -33.39
CA SER A 447 -3.70 -21.34 -34.52
C SER A 447 -4.97 -20.56 -34.85
N LEU A 448 -4.91 -19.24 -34.66
CA LEU A 448 -6.04 -18.34 -34.97
C LEU A 448 -6.08 -17.97 -36.47
N ASN A 449 -4.94 -18.07 -37.17
CA ASN A 449 -4.78 -18.00 -38.63
C ASN A 449 -3.35 -18.48 -39.03
N GLU A 450 -3.02 -18.47 -40.35
CA GLU A 450 -1.82 -19.12 -40.92
C GLU A 450 -0.46 -18.71 -40.31
N ASN A 451 -0.38 -17.60 -39.56
CA ASN A 451 0.87 -17.09 -38.98
C ASN A 451 0.78 -16.75 -37.49
N VAL A 452 -0.34 -17.06 -36.81
CA VAL A 452 -0.54 -16.72 -35.41
C VAL A 452 -0.89 -17.97 -34.63
N THR A 453 0.10 -18.47 -33.89
CA THR A 453 -0.07 -19.51 -32.86
C THR A 453 -0.21 -18.82 -31.51
N LYS A 454 -1.28 -19.11 -30.77
CA LYS A 454 -1.54 -18.58 -29.44
C LYS A 454 -1.54 -19.72 -28.42
N THR A 455 -0.86 -19.48 -27.31
CA THR A 455 -0.78 -20.38 -26.17
C THR A 455 -1.94 -20.04 -25.23
N LEU A 456 -2.90 -20.96 -25.04
CA LEU A 456 -3.99 -20.76 -24.07
C LEU A 456 -3.83 -21.70 -22.89
N GLU A 457 -4.00 -21.15 -21.69
CA GLU A 457 -4.27 -21.91 -20.49
C GLU A 457 -5.77 -22.23 -20.43
N PHE A 458 -6.12 -23.51 -20.38
CA PHE A 458 -7.49 -23.94 -20.17
C PHE A 458 -7.56 -25.18 -19.28
N LYS A 459 -8.61 -25.21 -18.46
CA LYS A 459 -8.94 -26.35 -17.61
C LYS A 459 -9.80 -27.33 -18.39
N LEU A 460 -9.19 -28.37 -18.94
CA LEU A 460 -9.90 -29.38 -19.73
C LEU A 460 -10.31 -30.54 -18.82
N ILE A 461 -11.59 -30.89 -18.85
CA ILE A 461 -12.08 -32.15 -18.26
C ILE A 461 -11.89 -33.22 -19.33
N THR A 462 -10.74 -33.86 -19.34
CA THR A 462 -10.42 -34.93 -20.29
C THR A 462 -10.64 -36.31 -19.68
N LEU A 463 -10.88 -37.26 -20.58
CA LEU A 463 -10.61 -38.66 -20.29
C LEU A 463 -9.10 -38.85 -20.36
N GLU A 464 -8.52 -39.45 -19.32
CA GLU A 464 -7.09 -39.72 -19.24
C GLU A 464 -6.60 -40.46 -20.51
N GLY A 465 -5.61 -39.89 -21.22
CA GLY A 465 -4.99 -40.52 -22.39
C GLY A 465 -5.65 -40.29 -23.76
N VAL A 466 -6.51 -39.27 -23.92
CA VAL A 466 -7.06 -38.88 -25.24
C VAL A 466 -6.21 -37.79 -25.90
N SER A 467 -5.59 -38.12 -27.04
CA SER A 467 -4.87 -37.16 -27.89
C SER A 467 -5.82 -36.43 -28.84
N ILE A 468 -5.72 -35.10 -28.90
CA ILE A 468 -6.44 -34.26 -29.87
C ILE A 468 -5.50 -34.00 -31.05
N PRO A 469 -5.81 -34.46 -32.28
CA PRO A 469 -4.94 -34.26 -33.43
C PRO A 469 -4.67 -32.77 -33.69
N GLY A 470 -3.39 -32.37 -33.77
CA GLY A 470 -2.98 -30.99 -34.01
C GLY A 470 -2.79 -30.13 -32.75
N LEU A 471 -3.03 -30.67 -31.55
CA LEU A 471 -2.77 -30.02 -30.28
C LEU A 471 -1.59 -30.70 -29.59
N GLU A 472 -0.46 -29.99 -29.48
CA GLU A 472 0.65 -30.38 -28.61
C GLU A 472 0.40 -29.79 -27.22
N LEU A 473 0.45 -30.64 -26.19
CA LEU A 473 0.22 -30.28 -24.80
C LEU A 473 1.56 -30.41 -24.06
N GLU A 474 1.95 -29.36 -23.35
CA GLU A 474 3.05 -29.39 -22.39
C GLU A 474 2.48 -29.37 -20.98
N ASP A 475 3.04 -30.23 -20.12
CA ASP A 475 2.68 -30.30 -18.71
C ASP A 475 3.60 -29.36 -17.91
N GLY A 476 3.05 -28.77 -16.84
CA GLY A 476 3.86 -28.03 -15.88
C GLY A 476 4.70 -28.95 -14.99
N PRO A 477 5.54 -28.35 -14.11
CA PRO A 477 6.35 -29.11 -13.18
C PRO A 477 5.50 -30.02 -12.29
N ALA A 478 6.10 -31.08 -11.75
CA ALA A 478 5.40 -31.92 -10.79
C ALA A 478 5.01 -31.13 -9.53
N LYS A 479 3.92 -31.54 -8.87
CA LYS A 479 3.47 -30.97 -7.60
C LYS A 479 4.62 -30.91 -6.58
N VAL A 480 4.82 -29.74 -5.98
CA VAL A 480 5.83 -29.55 -4.93
C VAL A 480 5.46 -30.39 -3.70
N SER A 481 6.42 -31.17 -3.21
CA SER A 481 6.22 -32.10 -2.10
C SER A 481 7.34 -32.02 -1.05
N ASN A 482 7.09 -32.63 0.12
CA ASN A 482 7.99 -32.65 1.29
C ASN A 482 8.46 -31.26 1.73
N ILE A 483 7.52 -30.31 1.87
CA ILE A 483 7.83 -28.99 2.39
C ILE A 483 8.04 -29.09 3.90
N THR A 484 9.22 -28.68 4.37
CA THR A 484 9.58 -28.58 5.79
C THR A 484 9.61 -27.12 6.21
N ALA A 485 9.00 -26.80 7.35
CA ALA A 485 9.05 -25.47 7.96
C ALA A 485 9.81 -25.50 9.28
N THR A 486 10.79 -24.60 9.44
CA THR A 486 11.53 -24.40 10.69
C THR A 486 11.26 -23.01 11.22
N VAL A 487 10.86 -22.91 12.50
CA VAL A 487 10.59 -21.62 13.16
C VAL A 487 11.79 -21.23 14.02
N SER A 488 12.30 -20.01 13.82
CA SER A 488 13.33 -19.39 14.67
C SER A 488 12.84 -18.03 15.13
N SER A 489 12.48 -17.91 16.41
CA SER A 489 11.86 -16.70 16.95
C SER A 489 10.57 -16.32 16.20
N ARG A 490 10.62 -15.31 15.33
CA ARG A 490 9.50 -14.82 14.50
C ARG A 490 9.73 -15.05 13.00
N ASP A 491 10.75 -15.82 12.66
CA ASP A 491 11.10 -16.14 11.28
C ASP A 491 10.74 -17.59 10.97
N VAL A 492 10.29 -17.85 9.74
CA VAL A 492 9.95 -19.18 9.22
C VAL A 492 10.83 -19.46 8.01
N GLU A 493 11.56 -20.56 8.06
CA GLU A 493 12.31 -21.09 6.93
C GLU A 493 11.56 -22.28 6.32
N LEU A 494 11.14 -22.15 5.06
CA LEU A 494 10.56 -23.22 4.26
C LEU A 494 11.64 -23.83 3.35
N VAL A 495 11.68 -25.15 3.26
CA VAL A 495 12.55 -25.90 2.33
C VAL A 495 11.76 -27.06 1.72
N TRP A 496 11.93 -27.35 0.43
CA TRP A 496 11.20 -28.42 -0.27
C TRP A 496 12.08 -29.27 -1.20
N THR A 497 11.50 -30.38 -1.66
CA THR A 497 12.19 -31.31 -2.58
C THR A 497 12.35 -30.67 -3.96
N GLU A 498 13.45 -31.01 -4.63
CA GLU A 498 13.70 -30.63 -6.01
C GLU A 498 12.62 -31.19 -6.94
N VAL A 499 12.14 -30.33 -7.84
CA VAL A 499 11.17 -30.64 -8.88
C VAL A 499 11.87 -30.36 -10.21
N GLU A 500 11.84 -31.33 -11.11
CA GLU A 500 12.38 -31.15 -12.46
C GLU A 500 11.54 -30.13 -13.25
N ASP A 501 12.15 -29.50 -14.23
CA ASP A 501 11.51 -28.48 -15.08
C ASP A 501 11.08 -27.21 -14.34
N VAL A 502 11.72 -26.82 -13.22
CA VAL A 502 11.36 -25.57 -12.51
C VAL A 502 12.36 -24.44 -12.76
N VAL A 503 11.84 -23.26 -13.05
CA VAL A 503 12.58 -21.99 -13.12
C VAL A 503 12.33 -21.12 -11.89
N TYR A 504 11.10 -21.10 -11.34
CA TYR A 504 10.79 -20.36 -10.12
C TYR A 504 9.59 -20.96 -9.37
N TYR A 505 9.38 -20.49 -8.14
CA TYR A 505 8.30 -20.89 -7.26
C TYR A 505 7.54 -19.66 -6.77
N PHE A 506 6.22 -19.77 -6.70
CA PHE A 506 5.39 -18.86 -5.90
C PHE A 506 5.20 -19.43 -4.51
N VAL A 507 5.45 -18.59 -3.50
CA VAL A 507 5.21 -18.93 -2.10
C VAL A 507 3.99 -18.17 -1.63
N TYR A 508 3.00 -18.90 -1.14
CA TYR A 508 1.75 -18.35 -0.63
C TYR A 508 1.68 -18.47 0.88
N ARG A 509 1.08 -17.49 1.54
CA ARG A 509 0.80 -17.48 2.98
C ARG A 509 -0.65 -17.06 3.24
N SER A 510 -1.29 -17.69 4.22
CA SER A 510 -2.60 -17.27 4.73
C SER A 510 -2.70 -17.45 6.23
N ASN A 511 -3.61 -16.70 6.86
CA ASN A 511 -4.06 -16.97 8.23
C ASN A 511 -5.28 -17.93 8.24
N GLY A 512 -5.80 -18.27 7.05
CA GLY A 512 -6.88 -19.24 6.85
C GLY A 512 -6.38 -20.55 6.22
N THR A 513 -7.16 -21.62 6.36
CA THR A 513 -6.76 -22.97 5.94
C THR A 513 -6.88 -23.25 4.43
N SER A 514 -7.33 -22.28 3.65
CA SER A 514 -7.64 -22.43 2.22
C SER A 514 -6.63 -21.66 1.37
N TYR A 515 -5.99 -22.35 0.42
CA TYR A 515 -5.11 -21.73 -0.57
C TYR A 515 -5.82 -20.63 -1.37
N LYS A 516 -7.12 -20.76 -1.63
CA LYS A 516 -7.90 -19.77 -2.42
C LYS A 516 -7.92 -18.37 -1.81
N THR A 517 -7.58 -18.24 -0.53
CA THR A 517 -7.51 -16.96 0.20
C THR A 517 -6.08 -16.66 0.66
N ALA A 518 -5.09 -17.39 0.15
CA ALA A 518 -3.68 -17.18 0.46
C ALA A 518 -3.10 -16.06 -0.41
N LYS A 519 -2.28 -15.22 0.20
CA LYS A 519 -1.55 -14.15 -0.49
C LYS A 519 -0.21 -14.69 -0.96
N ARG A 520 0.20 -14.36 -2.18
CA ARG A 520 1.58 -14.60 -2.63
C ARG A 520 2.51 -13.68 -1.82
N VAL A 521 3.41 -14.26 -1.04
CA VAL A 521 4.36 -13.53 -0.19
C VAL A 521 5.73 -13.41 -0.82
N ASN A 522 6.07 -14.28 -1.78
CA ASN A 522 7.31 -14.17 -2.53
C ASN A 522 7.31 -14.95 -3.84
N VAL A 523 8.31 -14.66 -4.67
CA VAL A 523 8.76 -15.44 -5.82
C VAL A 523 10.22 -15.80 -5.57
N VAL A 524 10.58 -17.09 -5.68
CA VAL A 524 11.96 -17.55 -5.45
C VAL A 524 12.39 -18.52 -6.55
N ASP A 525 13.66 -18.51 -6.92
CA ASP A 525 14.29 -19.46 -7.84
C ASP A 525 15.06 -20.57 -7.10
N GLU A 526 15.23 -20.43 -5.78
CA GLU A 526 15.79 -21.44 -4.88
C GLU A 526 14.71 -22.32 -4.25
N ARG A 527 15.11 -23.50 -3.76
CA ARG A 527 14.21 -24.48 -3.09
C ARG A 527 13.97 -24.15 -1.61
N SER A 528 14.08 -22.88 -1.26
CA SER A 528 13.90 -22.37 0.09
C SER A 528 13.36 -20.95 0.10
N TYR A 529 12.64 -20.61 1.17
CA TYR A 529 12.13 -19.27 1.42
C TYR A 529 12.17 -18.93 2.91
N GLN A 530 12.60 -17.71 3.23
CA GLN A 530 12.60 -17.19 4.59
C GLN A 530 11.56 -16.07 4.74
N ASP A 531 10.54 -16.33 5.55
CA ASP A 531 9.53 -15.35 5.97
C ASP A 531 9.95 -14.75 7.31
N LYS A 532 10.11 -13.43 7.40
CA LYS A 532 10.73 -12.77 8.56
C LYS A 532 9.74 -11.92 9.33
N SER A 533 10.03 -11.74 10.62
CA SER A 533 9.36 -10.76 11.49
C SER A 533 7.84 -10.96 11.59
N LEU A 534 7.38 -12.21 11.61
CA LEU A 534 5.96 -12.52 11.72
C LEU A 534 5.39 -12.17 13.08
N GLU A 535 4.13 -11.74 13.06
CA GLU A 535 3.36 -11.59 14.28
C GLU A 535 3.04 -12.94 14.93
N LYS A 536 2.61 -12.90 16.19
CA LYS A 536 2.17 -14.13 16.85
C LYS A 536 0.89 -14.61 16.19
N GLY A 537 0.85 -15.87 15.79
CA GLY A 537 -0.29 -16.42 15.07
C GLY A 537 0.01 -17.72 14.34
N THR A 538 -1.05 -18.28 13.75
CA THR A 538 -0.97 -19.46 12.89
C THR A 538 -0.95 -19.02 11.44
N TYR A 539 0.02 -19.52 10.68
CA TYR A 539 0.21 -19.27 9.27
C TYR A 539 0.17 -20.58 8.50
N TYR A 540 -0.42 -20.53 7.32
CA TYR A 540 -0.50 -21.64 6.38
C TYR A 540 0.25 -21.28 5.11
N TYR A 541 1.08 -22.19 4.62
CA TYR A 541 1.90 -21.99 3.43
C TYR A 541 1.57 -23.01 2.34
N TRP A 542 1.71 -22.57 1.10
CA TRP A 542 1.65 -23.38 -0.11
C TRP A 542 2.72 -22.92 -1.09
N ILE A 543 3.16 -23.85 -1.93
CA ILE A 543 4.18 -23.61 -2.94
C ILE A 543 3.66 -24.12 -4.27
N GLU A 544 3.83 -23.30 -5.30
CA GLU A 544 3.47 -23.60 -6.68
C GLU A 544 4.72 -23.40 -7.54
N ALA A 545 5.08 -24.39 -8.34
CA ALA A 545 6.31 -24.38 -9.14
C ALA A 545 6.00 -24.02 -10.59
N TYR A 546 6.91 -23.30 -11.25
CA TYR A 546 6.74 -22.82 -12.61
C TYR A 546 7.95 -23.15 -13.48
N ASN A 547 7.71 -23.64 -14.70
CA ASN A 547 8.77 -23.88 -15.68
C ASN A 547 9.11 -22.64 -16.52
N SER A 548 10.03 -22.78 -17.48
CA SER A 548 10.45 -21.69 -18.38
C SER A 548 9.31 -21.13 -19.23
N ASN A 549 8.27 -21.95 -19.45
CA ASN A 549 7.11 -21.59 -20.26
C ASN A 549 5.98 -21.00 -19.40
N GLY A 550 6.19 -20.87 -18.08
CA GLY A 550 5.20 -20.33 -17.14
C GLY A 550 4.08 -21.31 -16.77
N LEU A 551 4.25 -22.61 -17.04
CA LEU A 551 3.32 -23.65 -16.61
C LEU A 551 3.45 -23.92 -15.12
N ALA A 552 2.32 -23.91 -14.41
CA ALA A 552 2.25 -24.18 -12.98
C ALA A 552 2.16 -25.68 -12.68
N SER A 553 2.75 -26.10 -11.57
CA SER A 553 2.44 -27.37 -10.93
C SER A 553 1.09 -27.34 -10.21
N GLU A 554 0.55 -28.49 -9.80
CA GLU A 554 -0.51 -28.48 -8.79
C GLU A 554 -0.01 -27.80 -7.51
N ILE A 555 -0.88 -27.01 -6.88
CA ILE A 555 -0.58 -26.42 -5.59
C ILE A 555 -0.15 -27.48 -4.58
N SER A 556 0.93 -27.20 -3.83
CA SER A 556 1.46 -28.12 -2.83
C SER A 556 0.44 -28.52 -1.78
N ASP A 557 0.77 -29.54 -0.99
CA ASP A 557 0.07 -29.76 0.27
C ASP A 557 0.32 -28.59 1.23
N ARG A 558 -0.66 -28.33 2.10
CA ARG A 558 -0.63 -27.24 3.08
C ARG A 558 0.42 -27.50 4.15
N VAL A 559 1.24 -26.50 4.44
CA VAL A 559 2.11 -26.47 5.62
C VAL A 559 1.51 -25.53 6.66
N GLU A 560 1.46 -25.95 7.92
CA GLU A 560 0.95 -25.15 9.04
C GLU A 560 2.09 -24.80 9.99
N VAL A 561 2.20 -23.52 10.36
CA VAL A 561 3.26 -22.98 11.20
C VAL A 561 2.65 -22.10 12.29
N ASN A 562 3.15 -22.23 13.52
CA ASN A 562 2.70 -21.44 14.67
C ASN A 562 3.85 -20.58 15.21
N ILE A 563 3.64 -19.27 15.27
CA ILE A 563 4.57 -18.30 15.85
C ILE A 563 4.09 -17.95 17.26
N ASN A 564 4.95 -18.21 18.25
CA ASN A 564 4.62 -18.14 19.69
C ASN A 564 5.00 -16.82 20.38
#